data_AF-A0A815ZU65-F1
#
_entry.id   AF-A0A815ZU65-F1
#
_cell.length_a   1.000
_cell.length_b   1.000
_cell.length_c   1.000
_cell.angle_alpha   90.00
_cell.angle_beta   90.00
_cell.angle_gamma   90.00
#
_symmetry.space_group_name_H-M   'P 1'
#
loop_
_entity.id
_entity.type
_entity.pdbx_description
1 polymer ?
#
loop_
_entity_poly.entity_id
_entity_poly.type
_entity_poly.pdbx_seq_one_letter_code
_entity_poly.pdbx_strand_id
1 'polypeptide(L)'
;MNAADLKYLSYIVVPKKQNDNRKGRPPNERYAFQKQHPQATTYVMMKYTQSRVPILYGPQIPRQDRDDTRERYCRALLTLFVPWRSVADLCAIEQTWEDAFKSQQHLISTYSMTIIENIQLLHECKKDRDEHLLQVIAEAQTDDDVIDPVFLPPNQDIYGDDGIDDSEDLLELLGSLDEYTTTAMNSMKKSTE
;
A
#
# COMPACT_ATOMS: atom_id res chain seq x y z
N MET A 1 -35.92 -5.30 28.04
CA MET A 1 -34.72 -6.01 27.55
C MET A 1 -35.05 -7.48 27.47
N ASN A 2 -34.98 -8.05 26.27
CA ASN A 2 -35.42 -9.41 26.01
C ASN A 2 -34.26 -10.40 26.26
N ALA A 3 -34.56 -11.70 26.41
CA ALA A 3 -33.55 -12.74 26.70
C ALA A 3 -32.46 -12.84 25.61
N ALA A 4 -32.74 -12.38 24.39
CA ALA A 4 -31.78 -12.27 23.29
C ALA A 4 -30.72 -11.17 23.51
N ASP A 5 -31.07 -10.08 24.20
CA ASP A 5 -30.18 -8.94 24.43
C ASP A 5 -29.07 -9.28 25.43
N LEU A 6 -29.35 -10.18 26.38
CA LEU A 6 -28.38 -10.63 27.40
C LEU A 6 -27.29 -11.56 26.83
N LYS A 7 -27.55 -12.22 25.70
CA LYS A 7 -26.58 -13.12 25.05
C LYS A 7 -25.38 -12.36 24.49
N TYR A 8 -25.58 -11.12 24.02
CA TYR A 8 -24.53 -10.28 23.44
C TYR A 8 -23.73 -9.48 24.47
N LEU A 9 -24.20 -9.38 25.72
CA LEU A 9 -23.50 -8.69 26.80
C LEU A 9 -22.58 -9.60 27.64
N SER A 10 -22.70 -10.92 27.49
CA SER A 10 -21.94 -11.91 28.28
C SER A 10 -20.65 -12.40 27.61
N TYR A 11 -20.46 -12.13 26.32
CA TYR A 11 -19.23 -12.48 25.61
C TYR A 11 -18.37 -11.24 25.45
N ILE A 12 -17.13 -11.34 25.97
CA ILE A 12 -16.04 -10.37 25.86
C ILE A 12 -16.05 -9.24 26.91
N VAL A 13 -16.10 -9.62 28.18
CA VAL A 13 -15.19 -9.00 29.16
C VAL A 13 -14.22 -10.09 29.59
N VAL A 14 -13.14 -10.25 28.83
CA VAL A 14 -11.97 -10.99 29.31
C VAL A 14 -11.42 -10.19 30.48
N PRO A 15 -11.40 -10.72 31.71
CA PRO A 15 -10.85 -9.99 32.83
C PRO A 15 -9.34 -9.81 32.57
N LYS A 16 -8.92 -8.58 32.28
CA LYS A 16 -7.51 -8.21 32.35
C LYS A 16 -7.06 -8.57 33.77
N LYS A 17 -6.20 -9.58 33.91
CA LYS A 17 -5.42 -9.81 35.13
C LYS A 17 -4.67 -8.51 35.41
N GLN A 18 -5.25 -7.65 36.24
CA GLN A 18 -4.54 -6.55 36.86
C GLN A 18 -3.73 -7.17 38.00
N ASN A 19 -2.48 -7.46 37.70
CA ASN A 19 -1.40 -7.50 38.67
C ASN A 19 -0.12 -7.19 37.90
N ASP A 20 0.40 -5.98 38.05
CA ASP A 20 1.62 -5.77 38.83
C ASP A 20 1.96 -4.27 38.88
N ASN A 21 2.45 -3.80 40.02
CA ASN A 21 2.80 -2.42 40.33
C ASN A 21 4.01 -1.92 39.53
N ARG A 22 3.90 -1.83 38.20
CA ARG A 22 4.95 -1.29 37.33
C ARG A 22 4.56 0.10 36.86
N LYS A 23 5.04 1.13 37.57
CA LYS A 23 4.99 2.52 37.08
C LYS A 23 5.91 2.63 35.86
N GLY A 24 5.33 2.64 34.67
CA GLY A 24 6.04 2.84 33.40
C GLY A 24 5.12 2.66 32.19
N ARG A 25 5.54 3.17 31.03
CA ARG A 25 4.84 2.94 29.74
C ARG A 25 4.79 1.43 29.47
N PRO A 26 3.62 0.84 29.12
CA PRO A 26 3.53 -0.58 28.82
C PRO A 26 4.48 -0.93 27.66
N PRO A 27 5.16 -2.10 27.71
CA PRO A 27 6.04 -2.52 26.63
C PRO A 27 5.24 -2.77 25.36
N ASN A 28 5.86 -2.49 24.21
CA ASN A 28 5.28 -2.81 22.90
C ASN A 28 5.11 -4.32 22.72
N GLU A 29 4.10 -4.71 21.95
CA GLU A 29 3.89 -6.09 21.51
C GLU A 29 5.09 -6.55 20.67
N ARG A 30 5.59 -7.75 20.96
CA ARG A 30 6.76 -8.35 20.29
C ARG A 30 6.39 -9.69 19.70
N TYR A 31 6.90 -9.96 18.51
CA TYR A 31 6.66 -11.19 17.75
C TYR A 31 7.99 -11.78 17.31
N ALA A 32 8.14 -13.10 17.44
CA ALA A 32 9.29 -13.79 16.89
C ALA A 32 9.17 -13.92 15.37
N PHE A 33 10.30 -13.94 14.66
CA PHE A 33 10.31 -14.35 13.27
C PHE A 33 9.99 -15.85 13.13
N GLN A 34 9.64 -16.26 11.91
CA GLN A 34 9.56 -17.68 11.57
C GLN A 34 10.93 -18.34 11.73
N LYS A 35 10.95 -19.61 12.10
CA LYS A 35 12.20 -20.35 12.38
C LYS A 35 13.16 -20.37 11.18
N GLN A 36 12.62 -20.29 9.96
CA GLN A 36 13.39 -20.28 8.71
C GLN A 36 14.02 -18.92 8.41
N HIS A 37 13.65 -17.85 9.13
CA HIS A 37 14.15 -16.51 8.84
C HIS A 37 15.61 -16.36 9.31
N PRO A 38 16.52 -15.80 8.48
CA PRO A 38 17.95 -15.65 8.81
C PRO A 38 18.20 -14.91 10.13
N GLN A 39 17.32 -13.99 10.49
CA GLN A 39 17.41 -13.16 11.69
C GLN A 39 16.59 -13.68 12.88
N ALA A 40 16.01 -14.89 12.80
CA ALA A 40 15.10 -15.40 13.82
C ALA A 40 15.72 -15.56 15.21
N THR A 41 17.03 -15.84 15.27
CA THR A 41 17.76 -15.98 16.54
C THR A 41 18.18 -14.63 17.14
N THR A 42 18.48 -13.64 16.28
CA THR A 42 19.12 -12.39 16.71
C THR A 42 18.13 -11.24 16.90
N TYR A 43 17.00 -11.23 16.18
CA TYR A 43 16.06 -10.11 16.16
C TYR A 43 14.64 -10.54 16.50
N VAL A 44 13.81 -9.56 16.90
CA VAL A 44 12.37 -9.72 17.10
C VAL A 44 11.62 -8.58 16.43
N MET A 45 10.44 -8.87 15.90
CA MET A 45 9.55 -7.84 15.38
C MET A 45 8.83 -7.13 16.52
N MET A 46 8.74 -5.82 16.44
CA MET A 46 8.06 -4.99 17.43
C MET A 46 6.94 -4.21 16.75
N LYS A 47 5.73 -4.32 17.29
CA LYS A 47 4.59 -3.54 16.82
C LYS A 47 4.56 -2.19 17.53
N TYR A 48 4.46 -1.11 16.75
CA TYR A 48 4.33 0.24 17.30
C TYR A 48 3.02 0.39 18.08
N THR A 49 3.05 1.11 19.21
CA THR A 49 1.84 1.39 20.01
C THR A 49 0.88 2.34 19.31
N GLN A 50 1.40 3.19 18.42
CA GLN A 50 0.65 4.20 17.69
C GLN A 50 0.64 3.84 16.21
N SER A 51 -0.53 3.99 15.59
CA SER A 51 -0.66 3.84 14.13
C SER A 51 0.19 4.88 13.42
N ARG A 52 0.90 4.44 12.39
CA ARG A 52 1.69 5.30 11.51
C ARG A 52 1.18 5.11 10.09
N VAL A 53 1.04 6.21 9.36
CA VAL A 53 0.69 6.18 7.94
C VAL A 53 2.00 6.08 7.16
N PRO A 54 2.22 5.01 6.38
CA PRO A 54 3.40 4.91 5.54
C PRO A 54 3.35 5.98 4.44
N ILE A 55 4.50 6.59 4.16
CA ILE A 55 4.68 7.39 2.95
C ILE A 55 5.07 6.42 1.85
N LEU A 56 4.24 6.32 0.82
CA LEU A 56 4.52 5.51 -0.36
C LEU A 56 5.44 6.30 -1.29
N TYR A 57 6.62 5.73 -1.58
CA TYR A 57 7.55 6.27 -2.56
C TYR A 57 7.42 5.47 -3.86
N GLY A 58 7.41 6.16 -5.00
CA GLY A 58 7.28 5.55 -6.32
C GLY A 58 6.07 6.07 -7.08
N PRO A 59 5.68 5.37 -8.17
CA PRO A 59 4.56 5.78 -9.00
C PRO A 59 3.25 5.79 -8.21
N GLN A 60 2.33 6.67 -8.61
CA GLN A 60 1.02 6.75 -8.00
C GLN A 60 0.25 5.44 -8.20
N ILE A 61 -0.58 5.05 -7.22
CA ILE A 61 -1.49 3.91 -7.40
C ILE A 61 -2.39 4.21 -8.61
N PRO A 62 -2.44 3.32 -9.62
CA PRO A 62 -3.21 3.57 -10.84
C PRO A 62 -4.70 3.77 -10.55
N ARG A 63 -5.42 4.37 -11.50
CA ARG A 63 -6.88 4.49 -11.43
C ARG A 63 -7.56 3.18 -11.82
N GLN A 64 -8.74 2.93 -11.26
CA GLN A 64 -9.49 1.71 -11.50
C GLN A 64 -10.23 1.72 -12.84
N ASP A 65 -10.68 2.88 -13.29
CA ASP A 65 -11.71 3.03 -14.33
C ASP A 65 -11.21 2.88 -15.77
N ARG A 66 -9.90 2.69 -15.99
CA ARG A 66 -9.36 2.31 -17.29
C ARG A 66 -8.98 0.82 -17.32
N ASP A 67 -9.19 0.17 -18.44
CA ASP A 67 -8.89 -1.26 -18.59
C ASP A 67 -7.38 -1.53 -18.72
N ASP A 68 -6.63 -0.60 -19.32
CA ASP A 68 -5.18 -0.69 -19.44
C ASP A 68 -4.45 -0.56 -18.09
N THR A 69 -5.06 0.10 -17.10
CA THR A 69 -4.51 0.24 -15.75
C THR A 69 -5.05 -0.78 -14.76
N ARG A 70 -6.06 -1.57 -15.13
CA ARG A 70 -6.81 -2.46 -14.21
C ARG A 70 -5.93 -3.48 -13.51
N GLU A 71 -5.10 -4.20 -14.25
CA GLU A 71 -4.20 -5.23 -13.69
C GLU A 71 -3.19 -4.60 -12.71
N ARG A 72 -2.61 -3.45 -13.07
CA ARG A 72 -1.69 -2.71 -12.20
C ARG A 72 -2.38 -2.18 -10.94
N TYR A 73 -3.61 -1.71 -11.07
CA TYR A 73 -4.45 -1.28 -9.95
C TYR A 73 -4.69 -2.43 -8.97
N CYS A 74 -5.19 -3.57 -9.45
CA CYS A 74 -5.47 -4.74 -8.62
C CYS A 74 -4.19 -5.27 -7.93
N ARG A 75 -3.06 -5.30 -8.65
CA ARG A 75 -1.75 -5.65 -8.09
C ARG A 75 -1.34 -4.71 -6.96
N ALA A 76 -1.48 -3.40 -7.14
CA ALA A 76 -1.15 -2.41 -6.11
C ALA A 76 -2.02 -2.58 -4.86
N LEU A 77 -3.33 -2.79 -5.03
CA LEU A 77 -4.25 -2.98 -3.92
C LEU A 77 -3.96 -4.26 -3.12
N LEU A 78 -3.76 -5.37 -3.82
CA LEU A 78 -3.39 -6.65 -3.18
C LEU A 78 -2.11 -6.51 -2.37
N THR A 79 -1.09 -5.85 -2.93
CA THR A 79 0.21 -5.63 -2.28
C THR A 79 0.08 -4.79 -1.01
N LEU A 80 -0.81 -3.80 -0.97
CA LEU A 80 -0.95 -2.86 0.15
C LEU A 80 -1.93 -3.32 1.22
N PHE A 81 -3.00 -4.02 0.84
CA PHE A 81 -4.15 -4.27 1.71
C PHE A 81 -4.38 -5.74 2.05
N VAL A 82 -3.70 -6.68 1.39
CA VAL A 82 -3.70 -8.10 1.77
C VAL A 82 -2.38 -8.44 2.46
N PRO A 83 -2.37 -9.22 3.54
CA PRO A 83 -1.12 -9.70 4.13
C PRO A 83 -0.49 -10.80 3.26
N TRP A 84 0.77 -10.61 2.84
CA TRP A 84 1.52 -11.57 2.03
C TRP A 84 2.96 -11.74 2.52
N ARG A 85 3.61 -12.83 2.09
CA ARG A 85 5.06 -13.07 2.28
C ARG A 85 5.77 -13.35 0.98
N SER A 86 5.05 -13.91 0.01
CA SER A 86 5.51 -14.16 -1.35
C SER A 86 4.46 -13.65 -2.34
N VAL A 87 4.88 -13.40 -3.58
CA VAL A 87 3.96 -12.96 -4.65
C VAL A 87 2.88 -14.01 -4.91
N ALA A 88 3.19 -15.29 -4.72
CA ALA A 88 2.23 -16.39 -4.86
C ALA A 88 1.08 -16.37 -3.84
N ASP A 89 1.25 -15.67 -2.71
CA ASP A 89 0.16 -15.46 -1.75
C ASP A 89 -0.89 -14.48 -2.30
N LEU A 90 -0.48 -13.58 -3.20
CA LEU A 90 -1.33 -12.55 -3.79
C LEU A 90 -1.98 -13.01 -5.09
N CYS A 91 -1.22 -13.62 -5.99
CA CYS A 91 -1.69 -14.02 -7.30
C CYS A 91 -1.01 -15.33 -7.75
N ALA A 92 -1.82 -16.31 -8.19
CA ALA A 92 -1.31 -17.54 -8.76
C ALA A 92 -0.78 -17.30 -10.19
N ILE A 93 0.13 -18.16 -10.66
CA ILE A 93 0.78 -18.01 -11.98
C ILE A 93 -0.23 -18.00 -13.14
N GLU A 94 -1.31 -18.77 -13.02
CA GLU A 94 -2.35 -18.90 -14.06
C GLU A 94 -3.52 -17.92 -13.85
N GLN A 95 -3.41 -16.99 -12.90
CA GLN A 95 -4.48 -16.09 -12.50
C GLN A 95 -4.15 -14.64 -12.89
N THR A 96 -5.18 -13.87 -13.28
CA THR A 96 -5.06 -12.43 -13.48
C THR A 96 -5.08 -11.70 -12.13
N TRP A 97 -4.49 -10.51 -12.07
CA TRP A 97 -4.53 -9.71 -10.84
C TRP A 97 -5.95 -9.28 -10.49
N GLU A 98 -6.80 -9.04 -11.50
CA GLU A 98 -8.21 -8.73 -11.27
C GLU A 98 -8.96 -9.89 -10.61
N ASP A 99 -8.79 -11.12 -11.09
CA ASP A 99 -9.45 -12.29 -10.50
C ASP A 99 -8.91 -12.59 -9.09
N ALA A 100 -7.60 -12.42 -8.90
CA ALA A 100 -6.97 -12.53 -7.59
C ALA A 100 -7.58 -11.54 -6.60
N PHE A 101 -7.71 -10.27 -6.99
CA PHE A 101 -8.30 -9.22 -6.16
C PHE A 101 -9.74 -9.55 -5.76
N LYS A 102 -10.58 -9.97 -6.71
CA LYS A 102 -11.96 -10.40 -6.44
C LYS A 102 -12.01 -11.55 -5.43
N SER A 103 -11.14 -12.54 -5.57
CA SER A 103 -11.12 -13.71 -4.67
C SER A 103 -10.68 -13.34 -3.24
N GLN A 104 -9.77 -12.38 -3.10
CA GLN A 104 -9.16 -12.00 -1.81
C GLN A 104 -9.81 -10.77 -1.16
N GLN A 105 -10.82 -10.17 -1.79
CA GLN A 105 -11.51 -8.98 -1.29
C GLN A 105 -12.06 -9.16 0.15
N HIS A 106 -12.43 -10.39 0.52
CA HIS A 106 -12.90 -10.72 1.87
C HIS A 106 -11.83 -10.60 2.97
N LEU A 107 -10.54 -10.58 2.61
CA LEU A 107 -9.42 -10.39 3.54
C LEU A 107 -9.18 -8.91 3.84
N ILE A 108 -9.72 -8.01 3.01
CA ILE A 108 -9.56 -6.57 3.13
C ILE A 108 -10.60 -6.05 4.13
N SER A 109 -10.13 -5.31 5.14
CA SER A 109 -11.02 -4.74 6.15
C SER A 109 -11.94 -3.67 5.54
N THR A 110 -13.13 -3.48 6.13
CA THR A 110 -14.05 -2.42 5.68
C THR A 110 -13.40 -1.04 5.70
N TYR A 111 -12.57 -0.75 6.71
CA TYR A 111 -11.83 0.51 6.78
C TYR A 111 -10.81 0.66 5.65
N SER A 112 -10.08 -0.41 5.34
CA SER A 112 -9.17 -0.45 4.19
C SER A 112 -9.91 -0.24 2.88
N MET A 113 -11.13 -0.78 2.75
CA MET A 113 -11.96 -0.59 1.56
C MET A 113 -12.36 0.87 1.35
N THR A 114 -12.69 1.60 2.42
CA THR A 114 -12.91 3.06 2.35
C THR A 114 -11.66 3.80 1.87
N ILE A 115 -10.45 3.35 2.26
CA ILE A 115 -9.21 3.94 1.73
C ILE A 115 -9.07 3.65 0.23
N ILE A 116 -9.41 2.44 -0.21
CA ILE A 116 -9.39 2.05 -1.63
C ILE A 116 -10.34 2.93 -2.46
N GLU A 117 -11.55 3.16 -1.97
CA GLU A 117 -12.53 4.05 -2.59
C GLU A 117 -12.00 5.50 -2.66
N ASN A 118 -11.36 5.98 -1.59
CA ASN A 118 -10.75 7.31 -1.56
C ASN A 118 -9.61 7.47 -2.58
N ILE A 119 -8.83 6.40 -2.86
CA ILE A 119 -7.79 6.45 -3.88
C ILE A 119 -8.41 6.74 -5.26
N GLN A 120 -9.52 6.11 -5.59
CA GLN A 120 -10.25 6.37 -6.84
C GLN A 120 -10.83 7.78 -6.86
N LEU A 121 -11.44 8.22 -5.76
CA LEU A 121 -11.99 9.58 -5.64
C LEU A 121 -10.91 10.66 -5.85
N LEU A 122 -9.70 10.44 -5.36
CA LEU A 122 -8.58 11.38 -5.58
C LEU A 122 -8.22 11.53 -7.06
N HIS A 123 -8.32 10.45 -7.85
CA HIS A 123 -8.11 10.52 -9.30
C HIS A 123 -9.21 11.30 -10.01
N GLU A 124 -10.47 11.08 -9.61
CA GLU A 124 -11.63 11.81 -10.15
C GLU A 124 -11.51 13.31 -9.88
N CYS A 125 -11.23 13.69 -8.62
CA CYS A 125 -11.03 15.09 -8.28
C CYS A 125 -9.83 15.74 -8.99
N LYS A 126 -8.74 14.98 -9.19
CA LYS A 126 -7.58 15.45 -9.95
C LYS A 126 -7.97 15.73 -11.40
N LYS A 127 -8.68 14.80 -12.03
CA LYS A 127 -9.16 14.93 -13.41
C LYS A 127 -10.08 16.15 -13.57
N ASP A 128 -11.07 16.31 -12.71
CA ASP A 128 -12.04 17.43 -12.78
C ASP A 128 -11.34 18.78 -12.62
N ARG A 129 -10.37 18.87 -11.69
CA ARG A 129 -9.57 20.07 -11.49
C ARG A 129 -8.73 20.40 -12.73
N ASP A 130 -8.06 19.40 -13.29
CA ASP A 130 -7.16 19.59 -14.42
C ASP A 130 -7.96 19.95 -15.69
N GLU A 131 -9.13 19.36 -15.91
CA GLU A 131 -10.07 19.72 -16.97
C GLU A 131 -10.57 21.16 -16.83
N HIS A 132 -10.97 21.57 -15.63
CA HIS A 132 -11.39 22.95 -15.35
C HIS A 132 -10.26 23.95 -15.60
N LEU A 133 -9.03 23.63 -15.20
CA LEU A 133 -7.87 24.49 -15.43
C LEU A 133 -7.58 24.65 -16.92
N LEU A 134 -7.64 23.56 -17.70
CA LEU A 134 -7.46 23.61 -19.15
C LEU A 134 -8.52 24.47 -19.83
N GLN A 135 -9.77 24.40 -19.37
CA GLN A 135 -10.85 25.25 -19.88
C GLN A 135 -10.57 26.73 -19.62
N VAL A 136 -10.18 27.09 -18.39
CA VAL A 136 -9.85 28.48 -18.02
C VAL A 136 -8.68 29.03 -18.86
N ILE A 137 -7.65 28.20 -19.08
CA ILE A 137 -6.51 28.57 -19.94
C ILE A 137 -6.96 28.79 -21.39
N ALA A 138 -7.82 27.92 -21.92
CA ALA A 138 -8.33 28.03 -23.28
C ALA A 138 -9.20 29.28 -23.48
N GLU A 139 -10.09 29.59 -22.54
CA GLU A 139 -10.93 30.79 -22.58
C GLU A 139 -10.07 32.06 -22.55
N ALA A 140 -9.07 32.13 -21.66
CA ALA A 140 -8.19 33.29 -21.58
C ALA A 140 -7.26 33.45 -22.80
N GLN A 141 -6.99 32.39 -23.58
CA GLN A 141 -6.25 32.48 -24.84
C GLN A 141 -7.11 33.00 -26.02
N THR A 142 -8.43 32.95 -25.93
CA THR A 142 -9.32 33.46 -26.99
C THR A 142 -9.49 34.98 -26.95
N ASP A 143 -9.25 35.60 -25.80
CA ASP A 143 -9.32 37.04 -25.58
C ASP A 143 -7.92 37.67 -25.63
N ASP A 144 -7.25 37.67 -26.80
CA ASP A 144 -6.05 38.44 -27.26
C ASP A 144 -4.98 38.99 -26.27
N ASP A 145 -4.93 38.55 -25.02
CA ASP A 145 -3.98 38.96 -23.98
C ASP A 145 -3.09 37.76 -23.65
N VAL A 146 -1.82 37.88 -24.05
CA VAL A 146 -0.77 36.88 -23.85
C VAL A 146 -0.64 36.54 -22.35
N ILE A 147 -1.10 35.35 -21.96
CA ILE A 147 -0.96 34.86 -20.58
C ILE A 147 0.49 34.44 -20.32
N ASP A 148 1.05 34.94 -19.22
CA ASP A 148 2.38 34.60 -18.69
C ASP A 148 2.50 33.07 -18.44
N PRO A 149 3.56 32.37 -18.90
CA PRO A 149 3.69 30.89 -18.84
C PRO A 149 3.68 30.27 -17.43
N VAL A 150 3.58 31.09 -16.38
CA VAL A 150 3.57 30.69 -14.96
C VAL A 150 2.24 30.02 -14.55
N PHE A 151 1.17 30.15 -15.35
CA PHE A 151 -0.14 29.52 -15.07
C PHE A 151 -0.32 28.12 -15.65
N LEU A 152 0.69 27.56 -16.33
CA LEU A 152 0.68 26.15 -16.66
C LEU A 152 0.74 25.34 -15.36
N PRO A 153 -0.09 24.29 -15.19
CA PRO A 153 0.03 23.44 -14.03
C PRO A 153 1.46 22.91 -13.94
N PRO A 154 2.18 23.10 -12.82
CA PRO A 154 3.55 22.59 -12.68
C PRO A 154 3.62 21.05 -12.72
N ASN A 155 2.45 20.40 -12.71
CA ASN A 155 2.27 18.96 -12.72
C ASN A 155 1.73 18.43 -14.06
N GLN A 156 1.89 19.17 -15.16
CA GLN A 156 1.95 18.48 -16.44
C GLN A 156 3.28 17.73 -16.45
N ASP A 157 3.29 16.56 -15.79
CA ASP A 157 4.34 15.60 -15.99
C ASP A 157 4.41 15.42 -17.52
N ILE A 158 5.53 15.86 -18.10
CA ILE A 158 5.84 15.71 -19.53
C ILE A 158 5.95 14.22 -19.88
N TYR A 159 6.04 13.38 -18.86
CA TYR A 159 5.68 11.98 -18.88
C TYR A 159 4.18 11.90 -18.58
N GLY A 160 3.36 11.46 -19.54
CA GLY A 160 1.94 11.26 -19.27
C GLY A 160 1.69 10.35 -18.06
N ASP A 161 0.42 10.01 -17.82
CA ASP A 161 0.03 8.88 -16.97
C ASP A 161 0.79 7.55 -17.31
N ASP A 162 1.55 7.55 -18.41
CA ASP A 162 2.52 6.56 -18.91
C ASP A 162 4.00 6.89 -18.56
N GLY A 163 4.29 7.43 -17.38
CA GLY A 163 5.65 7.70 -16.92
C GLY A 163 6.43 6.44 -16.52
N ILE A 164 7.08 5.82 -17.50
CA ILE A 164 8.04 4.70 -17.46
C ILE A 164 7.37 3.35 -17.13
N ASP A 165 6.71 2.78 -18.14
CA ASP A 165 6.19 1.41 -18.15
C ASP A 165 7.21 0.41 -18.71
N ASP A 166 8.46 0.47 -18.26
CA ASP A 166 9.37 -0.66 -18.43
C ASP A 166 9.26 -1.50 -17.17
N SER A 167 8.27 -2.40 -17.17
CA SER A 167 8.17 -3.47 -16.16
C SER A 167 9.48 -4.26 -16.00
N GLU A 168 10.31 -4.23 -17.05
CA GLU A 168 11.65 -4.77 -17.14
C GLU A 168 12.64 -4.03 -16.22
N ASP A 169 12.59 -2.69 -16.15
CA ASP A 169 13.42 -1.88 -15.23
C ASP A 169 13.09 -2.15 -13.76
N LEU A 170 11.81 -2.32 -13.43
CA LEU A 170 11.38 -2.64 -12.07
C LEU A 170 11.75 -4.09 -11.67
N LEU A 171 11.66 -5.04 -12.62
CA LEU A 171 12.08 -6.42 -12.42
C LEU A 171 13.61 -6.53 -12.32
N GLU A 172 14.36 -5.74 -13.08
CA GLU A 172 15.81 -5.65 -13.01
C GLU A 172 16.25 -5.03 -11.68
N LEU A 173 15.56 -3.98 -11.22
CA LEU A 173 15.81 -3.39 -9.91
C LEU A 173 15.52 -4.37 -8.76
N LEU A 174 14.41 -5.11 -8.81
CA LEU A 174 14.07 -6.13 -7.81
C LEU A 174 15.04 -7.33 -7.86
N GLY A 175 15.45 -7.75 -9.05
CA GLY A 175 16.45 -8.81 -9.25
C GLY A 175 17.82 -8.41 -8.67
N SER A 176 18.24 -7.16 -8.87
CA SER A 176 19.47 -6.63 -8.28
C SER A 176 19.40 -6.65 -6.74
N LEU A 177 18.23 -6.37 -6.15
CA LEU A 177 18.03 -6.37 -4.71
C LEU A 177 18.15 -7.79 -4.11
N ASP A 178 17.68 -8.82 -4.82
CA ASP A 178 17.88 -10.22 -4.46
C ASP A 178 19.37 -10.64 -4.55
N GLU A 179 20.12 -10.14 -5.53
CA GLU A 179 21.56 -10.39 -5.63
C GLU A 179 22.36 -9.75 -4.47
N TYR A 180 22.01 -8.52 -4.06
CA TYR A 180 22.67 -7.88 -2.93
C TYR A 180 22.32 -8.56 -1.60
N THR A 181 21.06 -8.96 -1.41
CA THR A 181 20.64 -9.64 -0.18
C THR A 181 21.23 -11.04 -0.06
N THR A 182 21.31 -11.79 -1.17
CA THR A 182 21.97 -13.12 -1.21
C THR A 182 23.49 -13.01 -1.03
N THR A 183 24.14 -12.00 -1.63
CA THR A 183 25.58 -11.73 -1.44
C THR A 183 25.89 -11.33 0.00
N ALA A 184 25.06 -10.49 0.62
CA ALA A 184 25.20 -10.13 2.03
C ALA A 184 25.04 -11.35 2.95
N MET A 185 24.06 -12.22 2.66
CA MET A 185 23.88 -13.48 3.41
C MET A 185 25.06 -14.45 3.27
N ASN A 186 25.63 -14.56 2.07
CA ASN A 186 26.77 -15.45 1.82
C ASN A 186 28.07 -14.92 2.43
N SER A 187 28.26 -13.60 2.45
CA SER A 187 29.40 -12.95 3.10
C SER A 187 29.34 -13.10 4.63
N MET A 188 28.15 -13.04 5.23
CA MET A 188 27.96 -13.30 6.66
C MET A 188 28.25 -14.76 7.05
N LYS A 189 27.95 -15.74 6.18
CA LYS A 189 28.27 -17.15 6.44
C LYS A 189 29.77 -17.46 6.37
N LYS A 190 30.50 -16.74 5.51
CA LYS A 190 31.95 -16.94 5.29
C LYS A 190 32.82 -16.35 6.42
N SER A 191 32.25 -15.49 7.27
CA SER A 191 32.95 -14.86 8.40
C SER A 191 32.75 -15.59 9.74
N THR A 192 32.00 -16.69 9.73
CA THR A 192 31.72 -17.56 10.89
C THR A 192 32.36 -18.95 10.79
N GLU A 193 33.24 -19.15 9.80
CA GLU A 193 34.08 -20.35 9.65
C GLU A 193 35.54 -20.03 9.99
#